data_AF-A0AB39H6T1-F1
#
_entry.id   AF-A0AB39H6T1-F1
#
_cell.length_a   1.000
_cell.length_b   1.000
_cell.length_c   1.000
_cell.angle_alpha   90.00
_cell.angle_beta   90.00
_cell.angle_gamma   90.00
#
_symmetry.space_group_name_H-M   'P 1'
#
loop_
_entity.id
_entity.type
_entity.pdbx_description
1 polymer ?
#
loop_
_entity_poly.entity_id
_entity_poly.type
_entity_poly.pdbx_seq_one_letter_code
_entity_poly.pdbx_strand_id
1 'polypeptide(L)'
;MTINSSSSRHHQTSHAVQCDIDHALELQHIWLEIQAQRWHQIERFLWPLFCYRHGYVTNKGKPCLTSAKARLRRSDNALKSDSVTMIALVPFKAIIGELKKHEKDGNLSFSRMQRVLLHLLDYRLISAAEWQTLISLGLQHQMPALWYQQKNVNLEIRMALADITFHQSH
;
A
#
# COMPACT_ATOMS: atom_id res chain seq x y z
N MET A 1 -13.72 45.52 -2.10
CA MET A 1 -14.29 44.19 -1.82
C MET A 1 -13.23 43.36 -1.14
N THR A 2 -13.41 43.10 0.16
CA THR A 2 -12.40 42.50 1.04
C THR A 2 -12.58 40.98 1.05
N ILE A 3 -11.51 40.31 0.63
CA ILE A 3 -10.95 39.02 1.08
C ILE A 3 -11.93 38.00 1.70
N ASN A 4 -12.11 36.86 1.02
CA ASN A 4 -12.56 35.62 1.67
C ASN A 4 -11.71 34.43 1.19
N SER A 5 -10.46 34.38 1.64
CA SER A 5 -9.50 33.29 1.35
C SER A 5 -9.00 32.57 2.62
N SER A 6 -9.60 32.86 3.77
CA SER A 6 -9.20 32.32 5.09
C SER A 6 -9.92 31.01 5.45
N SER A 7 -11.12 30.77 4.93
CA SER A 7 -11.96 29.62 5.33
C SER A 7 -11.52 28.28 4.72
N SER A 8 -10.81 28.29 3.58
CA SER A 8 -10.33 27.06 2.93
C SER A 8 -9.09 26.45 3.62
N ARG A 9 -8.23 27.27 4.24
CA ARG A 9 -7.01 26.78 4.89
C ARG A 9 -7.28 26.04 6.20
N HIS A 10 -8.24 26.49 7.00
CA HIS A 10 -8.58 25.82 8.27
C HIS A 10 -9.18 24.42 8.06
N HIS A 11 -10.01 24.22 7.03
CA HIS A 11 -10.57 22.90 6.72
C HIS A 11 -9.55 21.90 6.16
N GLN A 12 -8.61 22.35 5.32
CA GLN A 12 -7.54 21.49 4.80
C GLN A 12 -6.58 21.04 5.90
N THR A 13 -6.25 21.93 6.84
CA THR A 13 -5.35 21.62 7.96
C THR A 13 -5.98 20.59 8.91
N SER A 14 -7.29 20.70 9.18
CA SER A 14 -8.00 19.74 10.04
C SER A 14 -8.10 18.34 9.43
N HIS A 15 -8.25 18.23 8.11
CA HIS A 15 -8.33 16.93 7.43
C HIS A 15 -7.00 16.19 7.37
N ALA A 16 -5.90 16.92 7.16
CA ALA A 16 -4.55 16.34 7.16
C ALA A 16 -4.20 15.79 8.55
N VAL A 17 -4.46 16.56 9.61
CA VAL A 17 -4.24 16.14 11.00
C VAL A 17 -5.05 14.88 11.34
N GLN A 18 -6.31 14.79 10.87
CA GLN A 18 -7.11 13.59 11.09
C GLN A 18 -6.52 12.36 10.40
N CYS A 19 -6.01 12.49 9.17
CA CYS A 19 -5.35 11.39 8.47
C CYS A 19 -4.10 10.91 9.21
N ASP A 20 -3.33 11.81 9.82
CA ASP A 20 -2.15 11.43 10.62
C ASP A 20 -2.54 10.63 11.87
N ILE A 21 -3.62 11.03 12.54
CA ILE A 21 -4.17 10.30 13.70
C ILE A 21 -4.66 8.92 13.29
N ASP A 22 -5.48 8.84 12.23
CA ASP A 22 -6.03 7.58 11.75
C ASP A 22 -4.92 6.64 11.25
N HIS A 23 -3.89 7.16 10.59
CA HIS A 23 -2.71 6.40 10.20
C HIS A 23 -2.01 5.80 11.43
N ALA A 24 -1.79 6.60 12.48
CA ALA A 24 -1.18 6.14 13.71
C ALA A 24 -2.04 5.07 14.42
N LEU A 25 -3.36 5.23 14.39
CA LEU A 25 -4.31 4.27 14.95
C LEU A 25 -4.24 2.92 14.23
N GLU A 26 -4.18 2.90 12.90
CA GLU A 26 -4.06 1.64 12.16
C GLU A 26 -2.74 0.92 12.42
N LEU A 27 -1.63 1.65 12.60
CA LEU A 27 -0.37 1.05 13.05
C LEU A 27 -0.53 0.39 14.42
N GLN A 28 -1.26 1.02 15.36
CA GLN A 28 -1.53 0.44 16.68
C GLN A 28 -2.43 -0.80 16.59
N HIS A 29 -3.48 -0.79 15.77
CA HIS A 29 -4.30 -1.97 15.54
C HIS A 29 -3.46 -3.15 15.03
N ILE A 30 -2.63 -2.92 14.01
CA ILE A 30 -1.75 -3.97 13.48
C ILE A 30 -0.79 -4.48 14.56
N TRP A 31 -0.22 -3.58 15.36
CA TRP A 31 0.66 -3.97 16.47
C TRP A 31 -0.06 -4.86 17.48
N LEU A 32 -1.28 -4.51 17.89
CA LEU A 32 -2.08 -5.31 18.81
C LEU A 32 -2.40 -6.71 18.23
N GLU A 33 -2.72 -6.80 16.94
CA GLU A 33 -2.94 -8.09 16.29
C GLU A 33 -1.68 -8.97 16.26
N ILE A 34 -0.51 -8.37 16.03
CA ILE A 34 0.78 -9.06 16.08
C ILE A 34 1.04 -9.58 17.49
N GLN A 35 0.90 -8.72 18.52
CA GLN A 35 1.10 -9.14 19.91
C GLN A 35 0.15 -10.28 20.30
N ALA A 36 -1.08 -10.28 19.76
CA ALA A 36 -2.06 -11.34 19.97
C ALA A 36 -1.87 -12.58 19.06
N GLN A 37 -0.81 -12.64 18.22
CA GLN A 37 -0.58 -13.70 17.23
C GLN A 37 -1.72 -13.88 16.22
N ARG A 38 -2.55 -12.85 16.02
CA ARG A 38 -3.72 -12.88 15.13
C ARG A 38 -3.34 -12.42 13.72
N TRP A 39 -2.34 -13.07 13.15
CA TRP A 39 -1.76 -12.74 11.83
C TRP A 39 -2.77 -12.61 10.68
N HIS A 40 -3.80 -13.46 10.70
CA HIS A 40 -4.86 -13.46 9.68
C HIS A 40 -5.71 -12.19 9.71
N GLN A 41 -5.66 -11.42 10.80
CA GLN A 41 -6.41 -10.17 10.93
C GLN A 41 -5.69 -8.97 10.33
N ILE A 42 -4.36 -9.01 10.17
CA ILE A 42 -3.55 -7.85 9.77
C ILE A 42 -4.01 -7.24 8.44
N GLU A 43 -4.37 -8.09 7.47
CA GLU A 43 -4.71 -7.65 6.11
C GLU A 43 -5.82 -6.59 6.06
N ARG A 44 -6.79 -6.65 6.98
CA ARG A 44 -7.93 -5.71 7.03
C ARG A 44 -7.49 -4.26 7.28
N PHE A 45 -6.33 -4.06 7.89
CA PHE A 45 -5.80 -2.74 8.27
C PHE A 45 -4.84 -2.17 7.22
N LEU A 46 -4.32 -2.99 6.30
CA LEU A 46 -3.32 -2.53 5.32
C LEU A 46 -3.89 -1.50 4.35
N TRP A 47 -5.09 -1.73 3.83
CA TRP A 47 -5.73 -0.77 2.92
C TRP A 47 -6.03 0.59 3.60
N PRO A 48 -6.69 0.61 4.78
CA PRO A 48 -6.86 1.84 5.55
C PRO A 48 -5.52 2.56 5.85
N LEU A 49 -4.52 1.83 6.35
CA LEU A 49 -3.19 2.38 6.66
C LEU A 49 -2.58 3.12 5.46
N PHE A 50 -2.62 2.50 4.28
CA PHE A 50 -2.17 3.10 3.03
C PHE A 50 -2.99 4.34 2.67
N CYS A 51 -4.31 4.27 2.76
CA CYS A 51 -5.17 5.41 2.42
C CYS A 51 -4.91 6.61 3.32
N TYR A 52 -4.81 6.42 4.63
CA TYR A 52 -4.56 7.51 5.57
C TYR A 52 -3.17 8.13 5.35
N ARG A 53 -2.15 7.30 5.09
CA ARG A 53 -0.79 7.79 4.75
C ARG A 53 -0.78 8.77 3.58
N HIS A 54 -1.64 8.53 2.59
CA HIS A 54 -1.67 9.30 1.35
C HIS A 54 -2.85 10.28 1.23
N GLY A 55 -3.68 10.40 2.27
CA GLY A 55 -4.89 11.22 2.24
C GLY A 55 -5.93 10.76 1.22
N TYR A 56 -5.96 9.47 0.89
CA TYR A 56 -6.93 8.87 -0.04
C TYR A 56 -8.24 8.55 0.68
N VAL A 57 -8.89 9.60 1.17
CA VAL A 57 -10.10 9.51 1.99
C VAL A 57 -11.27 10.27 1.35
N THR A 58 -12.48 9.88 1.73
CA THR A 58 -13.72 10.62 1.41
C THR A 58 -13.78 11.91 2.22
N ASN A 59 -14.73 12.79 1.90
CA ASN A 59 -15.05 13.97 2.72
C ASN A 59 -15.47 13.60 4.17
N LYS A 60 -15.82 12.34 4.43
CA LYS A 60 -16.13 11.81 5.77
C LYS A 60 -14.93 11.13 6.45
N GLY A 61 -13.72 11.31 5.91
CA GLY A 61 -12.49 10.74 6.47
C GLY A 61 -12.30 9.24 6.22
N LYS A 62 -13.21 8.53 5.55
CA LYS A 62 -13.08 7.08 5.31
C LYS A 62 -12.17 6.75 4.12
N PRO A 63 -11.41 5.65 4.12
CA PRO A 63 -10.62 5.18 2.97
C PRO A 63 -11.42 5.15 1.67
N CYS A 64 -10.87 5.70 0.58
CA CYS A 64 -11.60 5.95 -0.65
C CYS A 64 -10.86 5.42 -1.89
N LEU A 65 -11.36 4.30 -2.42
CA LEU A 65 -10.83 3.63 -3.61
C LEU A 65 -10.77 4.55 -4.83
N THR A 66 -11.81 5.33 -5.08
CA THR A 66 -11.86 6.26 -6.23
C THR A 66 -10.74 7.30 -6.14
N SER A 67 -10.54 7.89 -4.95
CA SER A 67 -9.50 8.90 -4.75
C SER A 67 -8.08 8.32 -4.86
N ALA A 68 -7.90 7.06 -4.44
CA ALA A 68 -6.64 6.34 -4.60
C ALA A 68 -6.39 6.04 -6.07
N LYS A 69 -7.35 5.42 -6.78
CA LYS A 69 -7.23 5.09 -8.21
C LYS A 69 -6.91 6.29 -9.11
N ALA A 70 -7.30 7.49 -8.71
CA ALA A 70 -6.97 8.72 -9.42
C ALA A 70 -5.49 9.14 -9.29
N ARG A 71 -4.77 8.65 -8.28
CA ARG A 71 -3.40 9.08 -7.93
C ARG A 71 -2.36 7.96 -7.94
N LEU A 72 -2.80 6.70 -7.90
CA LEU A 72 -1.91 5.55 -7.99
C LEU A 72 -1.17 5.52 -9.33
N ARG A 73 0.11 5.15 -9.27
CA ARG A 73 0.92 4.91 -10.47
C ARG A 73 0.31 3.78 -11.31
N ARG A 74 0.25 4.02 -12.62
CA ARG A 74 -0.29 3.11 -13.64
C ARG A 74 0.86 2.49 -14.44
N SER A 75 0.69 1.23 -14.83
CA SER A 75 1.55 0.63 -15.86
C SER A 75 1.31 1.31 -17.21
N ASP A 76 2.25 1.12 -18.13
CA ASP A 76 2.16 1.70 -19.48
C ASP A 76 0.93 1.20 -20.24
N ASN A 77 0.50 -0.04 -20.02
CA ASN A 77 -0.73 -0.57 -20.61
C ASN A 77 -1.99 -0.08 -19.87
N ALA A 78 -1.93 0.10 -18.54
CA ALA A 78 -3.05 0.65 -17.76
C ALA A 78 -3.34 2.13 -18.08
N LEU A 79 -2.38 2.86 -18.65
CA LEU A 79 -2.61 4.21 -19.17
C LEU A 79 -3.49 4.23 -20.43
N LYS A 80 -3.47 3.14 -21.21
CA LYS A 80 -4.17 3.00 -22.50
C LYS A 80 -5.47 2.19 -22.38
N SER A 81 -5.79 1.68 -21.19
CA SER A 81 -6.89 0.75 -20.95
C SER A 81 -8.02 1.42 -20.16
N ASP A 82 -9.26 1.19 -20.59
CA ASP A 82 -10.46 1.62 -19.86
C ASP A 82 -10.69 0.78 -18.58
N SER A 83 -10.15 -0.44 -18.56
CA SER A 83 -10.26 -1.36 -17.43
C SER A 83 -8.92 -1.54 -16.73
N VAL A 84 -8.87 -1.19 -15.45
CA VAL A 84 -7.66 -1.28 -14.60
C VAL A 84 -7.93 -1.99 -13.28
N THR A 85 -7.01 -2.87 -12.93
CA THR A 85 -6.97 -3.63 -11.69
C THR A 85 -6.00 -2.98 -10.72
N MET A 86 -6.46 -2.73 -9.49
CA MET A 86 -5.58 -2.29 -8.41
C MET A 86 -4.97 -3.49 -7.72
N ILE A 87 -3.64 -3.47 -7.58
CA ILE A 87 -2.88 -4.54 -6.94
C ILE A 87 -1.97 -3.96 -5.86
N ALA A 88 -1.71 -4.71 -4.80
CA ALA A 88 -0.59 -4.44 -3.91
C ALA A 88 0.70 -4.77 -4.65
N LEU A 89 1.72 -3.92 -4.59
CA LEU A 89 3.00 -4.12 -5.27
C LEU A 89 3.74 -5.34 -4.70
N VAL A 90 3.82 -5.42 -3.37
CA VAL A 90 4.19 -6.62 -2.62
C VAL A 90 2.92 -7.28 -2.08
N PRO A 91 2.65 -8.57 -2.36
CA PRO A 91 1.49 -9.28 -1.83
C PRO A 91 1.43 -9.25 -0.30
N PHE A 92 0.24 -9.13 0.27
CA PHE A 92 0.05 -9.05 1.72
C PHE A 92 0.62 -10.27 2.46
N LYS A 93 0.53 -11.47 1.88
CA LYS A 93 1.16 -12.69 2.42
C LYS A 93 2.67 -12.54 2.59
N ALA A 94 3.35 -11.88 1.65
CA ALA A 94 4.78 -11.64 1.73
C ALA A 94 5.10 -10.58 2.79
N ILE A 95 4.32 -9.50 2.87
CA ILE A 95 4.46 -8.46 3.93
C ILE A 95 4.31 -9.10 5.31
N ILE A 96 3.27 -9.90 5.52
CA ILE A 96 3.02 -10.61 6.78
C ILE A 96 4.14 -11.62 7.07
N GLY A 97 4.66 -12.30 6.04
CA GLY A 97 5.81 -13.21 6.16
C GLY A 97 7.07 -12.51 6.69
N GLU A 98 7.38 -11.31 6.19
CA GLU A 98 8.52 -10.52 6.68
C GLU A 98 8.33 -10.07 8.13
N LEU A 99 7.12 -9.66 8.52
CA LEU A 99 6.82 -9.33 9.91
C LEU A 99 7.00 -10.55 10.83
N LYS A 100 6.48 -11.72 10.45
CA LYS A 100 6.65 -12.98 11.18
C LYS A 100 8.10 -13.38 11.32
N LYS A 101 8.91 -13.19 10.27
CA LYS A 101 10.35 -13.47 10.30
C LYS A 101 11.04 -12.61 11.36
N HIS A 102 10.79 -11.29 11.35
CA HIS A 102 11.34 -10.40 12.37
C HIS A 102 10.91 -10.77 13.79
N GLU A 103 9.67 -11.22 13.97
CA GLU A 103 9.20 -11.67 15.28
C GLU A 103 9.89 -12.95 15.74
N LYS A 104 9.98 -13.95 14.85
CA LYS A 104 10.68 -15.22 15.12
C LYS A 104 12.14 -14.98 15.50
N ASP A 105 12.78 -13.99 14.88
CA ASP A 105 14.16 -13.60 15.17
C ASP A 105 14.29 -12.75 16.45
N GLY A 106 13.21 -12.53 17.20
CA GLY A 106 13.18 -11.72 18.43
C GLY A 106 13.42 -10.22 18.20
N ASN A 107 13.30 -9.77 16.95
CA ASN A 107 13.74 -8.46 16.50
C ASN A 107 12.58 -7.51 16.13
N LEU A 108 11.33 -7.96 16.27
CA LEU A 108 10.16 -7.16 15.95
C LEU A 108 9.83 -6.19 17.08
N SER A 109 9.88 -4.90 16.76
CA SER A 109 9.42 -3.80 17.60
C SER A 109 8.40 -2.97 16.82
N PHE A 110 7.63 -2.12 17.51
CA PHE A 110 6.65 -1.24 16.86
C PHE A 110 7.29 -0.41 15.72
N SER A 111 8.43 0.22 15.98
CA SER A 111 9.14 1.02 14.96
C SER A 111 9.63 0.17 13.78
N ARG A 112 9.98 -1.11 14.01
CA ARG A 112 10.41 -2.01 12.94
C ARG A 112 9.24 -2.49 12.10
N MET A 113 8.12 -2.85 12.75
CA MET A 113 6.86 -3.14 12.07
C MET A 113 6.44 -1.97 11.18
N GLN A 114 6.43 -0.74 11.72
CA GLN A 114 6.12 0.47 10.95
C GLN A 114 7.06 0.62 9.74
N ARG A 115 8.38 0.47 9.94
CA ARG A 115 9.34 0.56 8.84
C ARG A 115 9.09 -0.47 7.74
N VAL A 116 8.83 -1.73 8.10
CA VAL A 116 8.52 -2.80 7.14
C VAL A 116 7.25 -2.48 6.37
N LEU A 117 6.17 -2.12 7.07
CA LEU A 117 4.89 -1.76 6.45
C LEU A 117 5.05 -0.56 5.50
N LEU A 118 5.65 0.53 5.95
CA LEU A 118 5.80 1.75 5.14
C LEU A 118 6.74 1.57 3.95
N HIS A 119 7.65 0.60 4.02
CA HIS A 119 8.54 0.25 2.91
C HIS A 119 7.86 -0.66 1.87
N LEU A 120 7.13 -1.69 2.31
CA LEU A 120 6.60 -2.74 1.43
C LEU A 120 5.17 -2.47 0.93
N LEU A 121 4.37 -1.73 1.71
CA LEU A 121 2.97 -1.47 1.39
C LEU A 121 2.85 -0.33 0.39
N ASP A 122 2.66 -0.70 -0.87
CA ASP A 122 2.33 0.20 -1.96
C ASP A 122 1.31 -0.47 -2.88
N TYR A 123 0.53 0.34 -3.59
CA TYR A 123 -0.46 -0.13 -4.57
C TYR A 123 -0.15 0.44 -5.95
N ARG A 124 -0.55 -0.31 -6.97
CA ARG A 124 -0.36 0.04 -8.38
C ARG A 124 -1.61 -0.29 -9.18
N LEU A 125 -1.75 0.35 -10.32
CA LEU A 125 -2.77 0.03 -11.30
C LEU A 125 -2.14 -0.65 -12.51
N ILE A 126 -2.68 -1.81 -12.88
CA ILE A 126 -2.29 -2.56 -14.06
C ILE A 126 -3.53 -2.84 -14.93
N SER A 127 -3.34 -3.16 -16.19
CA SER A 127 -4.42 -3.56 -17.10
C SER A 127 -4.95 -4.96 -16.74
N ALA A 128 -6.12 -5.31 -17.27
CA ALA A 128 -6.68 -6.65 -17.11
C ALA A 128 -5.78 -7.75 -17.73
N ALA A 129 -5.13 -7.47 -18.87
CA ALA A 129 -4.23 -8.42 -19.53
C ALA A 129 -2.94 -8.68 -18.71
N GLU A 130 -2.38 -7.62 -18.13
CA GLU A 130 -1.23 -7.75 -17.22
C GLU A 130 -1.59 -8.54 -15.96
N TRP A 131 -2.81 -8.38 -15.45
CA TRP A 131 -3.30 -9.19 -14.34
C TRP A 131 -3.38 -10.68 -14.70
N GLN A 132 -3.88 -11.02 -15.89
CA GLN A 132 -3.87 -12.40 -16.38
C GLN A 132 -2.45 -12.95 -16.57
N THR A 133 -1.52 -12.12 -17.00
CA THR A 133 -0.10 -12.49 -17.10
C THR A 133 0.46 -12.88 -15.73
N LEU A 134 0.23 -12.08 -14.70
CA LEU A 134 0.62 -12.42 -13.32
C LEU A 134 -0.02 -13.73 -12.84
N ILE A 135 -1.27 -14.00 -13.21
CA ILE A 135 -1.94 -15.28 -12.87
C ILE A 135 -1.25 -16.45 -13.57
N SER A 136 -0.96 -16.33 -14.86
CA SER A 136 -0.32 -17.39 -15.65
C SER A 136 1.08 -17.76 -15.13
N LEU A 137 1.79 -16.79 -14.55
CA LEU A 137 3.10 -16.98 -13.91
C LEU A 137 3.00 -17.47 -12.46
N GLY A 138 1.78 -17.63 -11.92
CA GLY A 138 1.55 -17.96 -10.52
C GLY A 138 1.96 -16.85 -9.54
N LEU A 139 2.08 -15.60 -10.01
CA LEU A 139 2.56 -14.44 -9.25
C LEU A 139 1.44 -13.55 -8.69
N GLN A 140 0.17 -13.95 -8.79
CA GLN A 140 -0.95 -13.12 -8.34
C GLN A 140 -0.89 -12.74 -6.84
N HIS A 141 -0.38 -13.64 -5.99
CA HIS A 141 -0.41 -13.51 -4.53
C HIS A 141 0.93 -13.85 -3.85
N GLN A 142 2.02 -13.97 -4.62
CA GLN A 142 3.34 -14.32 -4.10
C GLN A 142 4.45 -13.51 -4.79
N MET A 143 5.54 -13.28 -4.07
CA MET A 143 6.77 -12.76 -4.67
C MET A 143 7.57 -13.92 -5.30
N PRO A 144 8.36 -13.66 -6.35
CA PRO A 144 9.27 -14.66 -6.89
C PRO A 144 10.34 -15.06 -5.87
N ALA A 145 10.87 -16.28 -5.97
CA ALA A 145 11.84 -16.83 -5.02
C ALA A 145 13.07 -15.93 -4.80
N LEU A 146 13.57 -15.30 -5.88
CA LEU A 146 14.70 -14.36 -5.86
C LEU A 146 14.47 -13.18 -4.89
N TRP A 147 13.23 -12.75 -4.67
CA TRP A 147 12.90 -11.66 -3.76
C TRP A 147 13.33 -11.97 -2.32
N TYR A 148 13.15 -13.22 -1.87
CA TYR A 148 13.49 -13.65 -0.51
C TYR A 148 15.00 -13.81 -0.27
N GLN A 149 15.80 -13.83 -1.34
CA GLN A 149 17.25 -14.04 -1.28
C GLN A 149 18.06 -12.73 -1.30
N GLN A 150 17.40 -11.61 -1.62
CA GLN A 150 18.06 -10.31 -1.80
C GLN A 150 18.22 -9.56 -0.47
N LYS A 151 19.40 -8.95 -0.27
CA LYS A 151 19.62 -7.98 0.83
C LYS A 151 18.92 -6.65 0.57
N ASN A 152 18.93 -6.20 -0.69
CA ASN A 152 18.23 -5.02 -1.15
C ASN A 152 17.10 -5.45 -2.09
N VAL A 153 15.89 -5.41 -1.55
CA VAL A 153 14.72 -5.98 -2.19
C VAL A 153 14.23 -5.07 -3.32
N ASN A 154 14.21 -5.57 -4.55
CA ASN A 154 13.51 -4.88 -5.64
C ASN A 154 11.99 -5.15 -5.53
N LEU A 155 11.22 -4.15 -5.10
CA LEU A 155 9.77 -4.28 -4.93
C LEU A 155 9.03 -4.52 -6.25
N GLU A 156 9.59 -4.08 -7.38
CA GLU A 156 9.00 -4.22 -8.70
C GLU A 156 9.42 -5.52 -9.43
N ILE A 157 10.25 -6.39 -8.81
CA ILE A 157 10.74 -7.62 -9.46
C ILE A 157 9.60 -8.53 -9.97
N ARG A 158 8.48 -8.57 -9.25
CA ARG A 158 7.29 -9.34 -9.65
C ARG A 158 6.62 -8.79 -10.90
N MET A 159 6.68 -7.47 -11.09
CA MET A 159 6.13 -6.76 -12.24
C MET A 159 7.08 -6.92 -13.43
N ALA A 160 8.39 -6.80 -13.19
CA ALA A 160 9.42 -7.00 -14.20
C ALA A 160 9.38 -8.41 -14.81
N LEU A 161 9.15 -9.47 -14.01
CA LEU A 161 9.01 -10.84 -14.53
C LEU A 161 7.77 -11.06 -15.41
N ALA A 162 6.79 -10.14 -15.34
CA ALA A 162 5.59 -10.16 -16.16
C ALA A 162 5.62 -9.10 -17.28
N ASP A 163 6.80 -8.51 -17.54
CA ASP A 163 7.00 -7.42 -18.50
C ASP A 163 6.07 -6.20 -18.26
N ILE A 164 5.75 -5.94 -16.98
CA ILE A 164 4.92 -4.79 -16.57
C ILE A 164 5.84 -3.66 -16.14
N THR A 165 5.80 -2.55 -16.88
CA THR A 165 6.55 -1.33 -16.59
C THR A 165 5.63 -0.22 -16.09
N PHE A 166 6.11 0.58 -15.14
CA PHE A 166 5.41 1.76 -14.63
C PHE A 166 6.11 3.01 -15.12
N HIS A 167 5.35 3.91 -15.73
CA HIS A 167 5.85 5.22 -16.07
C HIS A 167 6.43 5.93 -14.82
N GLN A 168 7.57 6.58 -14.96
CA GLN A 168 8.08 7.47 -13.92
C GLN A 168 7.35 8.80 -14.04
N SER A 169 6.68 9.22 -12.97
CA SER A 169 6.20 10.59 -12.87
C SER A 169 7.43 11.49 -12.73
N HIS A 170 7.73 12.28 -13.76
CA HIS A 170 8.68 13.39 -13.69
C HIS A 170 8.17 14.48 -12.74
#